data_AF-A0A8W7P582-F1
#
_entry.id   AF-A0A8W7P582-F1
#
_cell.length_a   1.000
_cell.length_b   1.000
_cell.length_c   1.000
_cell.angle_alpha   90.00
_cell.angle_beta   90.00
_cell.angle_gamma   90.00
#
_symmetry.space_group_name_H-M   'P 1'
#
loop_
_entity.id
_entity.type
_entity.pdbx_description
1 polymer ?
#
loop_
_entity_poly.entity_id
_entity_poly.type
_entity_poly.pdbx_seq_one_letter_code
_entity_poly.pdbx_strand_id
1 'polypeptide(L)'
;LRENTIIHALFIRAIAANLVKTINMVATEHAHDQAGRLENIPQQPLHQIDTPFEKATFGMGCFWGCDSLFGATKGVLRTRVGYAGGSTESPAYKKMGDHTEVIEIDYDPQTISYNDLLDLFWNNHEYGLTTRMKRQYMSLILYHNEQQRQIAEASRAEEQVKRAPEQIITEIAPAGPFYPAENYHQKYRLQGHTDLAKGIGLTPDLLHTSHVAARLNGYLIGVSGLKQFEDEADLLGIE
;
A
#
# COMPACT_ATOMS: atom_id res chain seq x y z
N LEU A 1 -30.53 -37.48 -46.69
CA LEU A 1 -30.89 -36.17 -46.05
C LEU A 1 -31.62 -36.28 -44.70
N ARG A 2 -31.97 -37.47 -44.18
CA ARG A 2 -32.59 -37.63 -42.84
C ARG A 2 -31.69 -38.25 -41.77
N GLU A 3 -30.53 -38.79 -42.11
CA GLU A 3 -29.59 -39.39 -41.14
C GLU A 3 -28.59 -38.38 -40.53
N ASN A 4 -28.28 -37.28 -41.22
CA ASN A 4 -27.36 -36.24 -40.72
C ASN A 4 -27.95 -35.33 -39.63
N THR A 5 -29.26 -35.38 -39.40
CA THR A 5 -29.93 -34.51 -38.41
C THR A 5 -29.96 -35.15 -37.02
N ILE A 6 -30.00 -36.48 -36.93
CA ILE A 6 -30.03 -37.21 -35.66
C ILE A 6 -28.65 -37.25 -35.01
N ILE A 7 -27.59 -37.44 -35.82
CA ILE A 7 -26.20 -37.40 -35.33
C ILE A 7 -25.84 -36.00 -34.82
N HIS A 8 -26.27 -34.92 -35.50
CA HIS A 8 -26.09 -33.55 -35.02
C HIS A 8 -26.83 -33.27 -33.70
N ALA A 9 -28.08 -33.75 -33.56
CA ALA A 9 -28.86 -33.55 -32.33
C ALA A 9 -28.28 -34.31 -31.13
N LEU A 10 -27.71 -35.51 -31.35
CA LEU A 10 -27.02 -36.28 -30.31
C LEU A 10 -25.66 -35.67 -29.94
N PHE A 11 -24.92 -35.11 -30.90
CA PHE A 11 -23.65 -34.43 -30.66
C PHE A 11 -23.85 -33.13 -29.85
N ILE A 12 -24.88 -32.34 -30.16
CA ILE A 12 -25.24 -31.12 -29.41
C ILE A 12 -25.70 -31.46 -27.99
N ARG A 13 -26.44 -32.55 -27.77
CA ARG A 13 -26.84 -33.01 -26.43
C ARG A 13 -25.66 -33.51 -25.60
N ALA A 14 -24.69 -34.19 -26.21
CA ALA A 14 -23.47 -34.62 -25.53
C ALA A 14 -22.56 -33.45 -25.14
N ILE A 15 -22.46 -32.43 -26.00
CA ILE A 15 -21.72 -31.18 -25.71
C ILE A 15 -22.43 -30.40 -24.60
N ALA A 16 -23.76 -30.27 -24.62
CA ALA A 16 -24.51 -29.59 -23.57
C ALA A 16 -24.42 -30.30 -22.20
N ALA A 17 -24.43 -31.63 -22.17
CA ALA A 17 -24.28 -32.40 -20.93
C ALA A 17 -22.87 -32.30 -20.33
N ASN A 18 -21.82 -32.28 -21.17
CA ASN A 18 -20.44 -32.06 -20.70
C ASN A 18 -20.18 -30.59 -20.32
N LEU A 19 -20.82 -29.62 -20.99
CA LEU A 19 -20.73 -28.21 -20.61
C LEU A 19 -21.39 -27.96 -19.26
N VAL A 20 -22.56 -28.55 -18.99
CA VAL A 20 -23.24 -28.45 -17.69
C VAL A 20 -22.47 -29.16 -16.57
N LYS A 21 -21.79 -30.29 -16.86
CA LYS A 21 -20.93 -30.96 -15.87
C LYS A 21 -19.67 -30.16 -15.55
N THR A 22 -19.03 -29.56 -16.55
CA THR A 22 -17.87 -28.69 -16.36
C THR A 22 -18.26 -27.35 -15.72
N ILE A 23 -19.42 -26.77 -16.07
CA ILE A 23 -19.98 -25.58 -15.40
C ILE A 23 -20.32 -25.89 -13.94
N ASN A 24 -20.90 -27.05 -13.63
CA ASN A 24 -21.20 -27.42 -12.25
C ASN A 24 -19.95 -27.77 -11.41
N MET A 25 -18.86 -28.23 -12.04
CA MET A 25 -17.61 -28.53 -11.36
C MET A 25 -16.76 -27.26 -11.13
N VAL A 26 -16.79 -26.30 -12.06
CA VAL A 26 -16.21 -24.95 -11.88
C VAL A 26 -17.06 -24.09 -10.95
N ALA A 27 -18.38 -24.29 -10.92
CA ALA A 27 -19.28 -23.62 -9.99
C ALA A 27 -19.10 -24.09 -8.54
N THR A 28 -18.64 -25.31 -8.28
CA THR A 28 -18.38 -25.77 -6.91
C THR A 28 -17.07 -25.24 -6.31
N GLU A 29 -16.05 -24.94 -7.11
CA GLU A 29 -14.84 -24.26 -6.62
C GLU A 29 -15.06 -22.74 -6.49
N HIS A 30 -15.78 -22.10 -7.43
CA HIS A 30 -16.11 -20.67 -7.33
C HIS A 30 -17.20 -20.34 -6.30
N ALA A 31 -18.17 -21.23 -6.05
CA ALA A 31 -19.19 -20.98 -5.02
C ALA A 31 -18.62 -21.12 -3.60
N HIS A 32 -17.57 -21.92 -3.39
CA HIS A 32 -16.93 -22.02 -2.08
C HIS A 32 -16.07 -20.78 -1.78
N ASP A 33 -15.39 -20.24 -2.80
CA ASP A 33 -14.58 -19.03 -2.71
C ASP A 33 -15.45 -17.75 -2.58
N GLN A 34 -16.61 -17.69 -3.23
CA GLN A 34 -17.57 -16.60 -3.07
C GLN A 34 -18.39 -16.68 -1.77
N ALA A 35 -18.75 -17.88 -1.30
CA ALA A 35 -19.47 -18.03 -0.03
C ALA A 35 -18.58 -17.62 1.17
N GLY A 36 -17.30 -17.97 1.16
CA GLY A 36 -16.35 -17.52 2.19
C GLY A 36 -16.04 -16.02 2.15
N ARG A 37 -16.10 -15.40 0.95
CA ARG A 37 -15.99 -13.94 0.78
C ARG A 37 -17.19 -13.17 1.31
N LEU A 38 -18.41 -13.66 1.06
CA LEU A 38 -19.64 -12.99 1.45
C LEU A 38 -19.91 -13.07 2.97
N GLU A 39 -19.40 -14.09 3.66
CA GLU A 39 -19.57 -14.22 5.13
C GLU A 39 -18.70 -13.25 5.96
N ASN A 40 -17.69 -12.60 5.35
CA ASN A 40 -16.71 -11.76 6.07
C ASN A 40 -16.61 -10.31 5.57
N ILE A 41 -17.60 -9.83 4.82
CA ILE A 41 -17.63 -8.42 4.38
C ILE A 41 -17.88 -7.52 5.61
N PRO A 42 -16.99 -6.54 5.90
CA PRO A 42 -17.20 -5.61 6.99
C PRO A 42 -18.49 -4.81 6.78
N GLN A 43 -19.38 -4.80 7.79
CA GLN A 43 -20.59 -3.96 7.78
C GLN A 43 -20.33 -2.50 8.16
N GLN A 44 -19.07 -2.16 8.44
CA GLN A 44 -18.60 -0.82 8.79
C GLN A 44 -17.21 -0.60 8.20
N PRO A 45 -16.80 0.66 7.99
CA PRO A 45 -15.46 0.98 7.51
C PRO A 45 -14.38 0.26 8.31
N LEU A 46 -13.50 -0.47 7.61
CA LEU A 46 -12.49 -1.32 8.21
C LEU A 46 -11.31 -0.50 8.73
N HIS A 47 -11.49 0.14 9.88
CA HIS A 47 -10.44 0.94 10.52
C HIS A 47 -9.35 0.10 11.15
N GLN A 48 -9.73 -0.93 11.90
CA GLN A 48 -8.81 -1.77 12.66
C GLN A 48 -8.72 -3.13 12.00
N ILE A 49 -7.50 -3.64 11.92
CA ILE A 49 -7.18 -4.95 11.36
C ILE A 49 -6.19 -5.63 12.29
N ASP A 50 -6.42 -6.92 12.54
CA ASP A 50 -5.58 -7.77 13.40
C ASP A 50 -4.72 -8.70 12.57
N THR A 51 -4.09 -8.13 11.54
CA THR A 51 -3.14 -8.84 10.67
C THR A 51 -1.73 -8.64 11.24
N PRO A 52 -0.96 -9.72 11.49
CA PRO A 52 0.45 -9.61 11.81
C PRO A 52 1.19 -8.80 10.75
N PHE A 53 2.08 -7.91 11.19
CA PHE A 53 2.69 -6.95 10.29
C PHE A 53 4.16 -6.72 10.62
N GLU A 54 4.89 -6.27 9.61
CA GLU A 54 6.24 -5.73 9.74
C GLU A 54 6.22 -4.22 9.46
N LYS A 55 7.29 -3.54 9.88
CA LYS A 55 7.44 -2.09 9.72
C LYS A 55 8.49 -1.75 8.67
N ALA A 56 8.20 -0.76 7.84
CA ALA A 56 9.16 -0.10 6.98
C ALA A 56 9.15 1.41 7.25
N THR A 57 10.30 2.09 7.09
CA THR A 57 10.36 3.55 7.29
C THR A 57 11.26 4.21 6.26
N PHE A 58 10.71 5.19 5.54
CA PHE A 58 11.37 5.86 4.43
C PHE A 58 11.21 7.37 4.48
N GLY A 59 12.26 8.11 4.12
CA GLY A 59 12.23 9.52 3.77
C GLY A 59 12.36 9.68 2.26
N MET A 60 11.40 10.36 1.64
CA MET A 60 11.25 10.41 0.17
C MET A 60 10.85 11.81 -0.32
N GLY A 61 11.28 12.85 0.39
CA GLY A 61 10.79 14.20 0.20
C GLY A 61 9.52 14.49 1.01
N CYS A 62 8.58 15.24 0.44
CA CYS A 62 7.33 15.58 1.13
C CYS A 62 6.49 14.34 1.40
N PHE A 63 6.26 14.04 2.68
CA PHE A 63 5.62 12.79 3.11
C PHE A 63 4.14 12.63 2.69
N TRP A 64 3.47 13.68 2.19
CA TRP A 64 2.07 13.61 1.78
C TRP A 64 1.89 12.80 0.51
N GLY A 65 2.85 12.92 -0.43
CA GLY A 65 2.89 12.08 -1.61
C GLY A 65 3.14 10.62 -1.23
N CYS A 66 4.04 10.40 -0.29
CA CYS A 66 4.41 9.08 0.22
C CYS A 66 3.22 8.39 0.92
N ASP A 67 2.50 9.10 1.80
CA ASP A 67 1.33 8.56 2.52
C ASP A 67 0.27 8.06 1.55
N SER A 68 0.02 8.81 0.47
CA SER A 68 -0.90 8.38 -0.58
C SER A 68 -0.34 7.24 -1.44
N LEU A 69 0.94 7.28 -1.83
CA LEU A 69 1.58 6.22 -2.62
C LEU A 69 1.50 4.86 -1.91
N PHE A 70 1.99 4.79 -0.67
CA PHE A 70 2.00 3.54 0.08
C PHE A 70 0.60 3.17 0.56
N GLY A 71 -0.25 4.14 0.91
CA GLY A 71 -1.64 3.89 1.24
C GLY A 71 -2.43 3.18 0.13
N ALA A 72 -2.12 3.48 -1.14
CA ALA A 72 -2.69 2.82 -2.32
C ALA A 72 -2.15 1.40 -2.59
N THR A 73 -1.06 1.00 -1.94
CA THR A 73 -0.35 -0.26 -2.25
C THR A 73 -0.97 -1.47 -1.56
N LYS A 74 -1.39 -2.49 -2.33
CA LYS A 74 -1.95 -3.73 -1.76
C LYS A 74 -0.95 -4.39 -0.81
N GLY A 75 -1.42 -4.85 0.35
CA GLY A 75 -0.57 -5.40 1.41
C GLY A 75 -0.06 -4.35 2.40
N VAL A 76 -0.14 -3.06 2.09
CA VAL A 76 0.04 -2.00 3.08
C VAL A 76 -1.21 -1.90 3.94
N LEU A 77 -0.99 -2.03 5.25
CA LEU A 77 -2.03 -2.09 6.25
C LEU A 77 -2.29 -0.71 6.83
N ARG A 78 -1.24 -0.01 7.25
CA ARG A 78 -1.36 1.33 7.85
C ARG A 78 -0.17 2.18 7.45
N THR A 79 -0.40 3.49 7.40
CA THR A 79 0.64 4.47 7.13
C THR A 79 0.58 5.59 8.16
N ARG A 80 1.74 6.09 8.59
CA ARG A 80 1.90 7.22 9.51
C ARG A 80 2.97 8.15 8.98
N VAL A 81 2.72 9.45 8.91
CA VAL A 81 3.76 10.41 8.57
C VAL A 81 4.38 11.02 9.83
N GLY A 82 5.67 11.31 9.79
CA GLY A 82 6.40 11.77 10.97
C GLY A 82 7.79 12.28 10.68
N TYR A 83 8.57 12.42 11.74
CA TYR A 83 9.95 12.88 11.73
C TYR A 83 10.84 11.80 12.34
N ALA A 84 11.94 11.46 11.64
CA ALA A 84 12.92 10.50 12.13
C ALA A 84 14.31 10.74 11.51
N GLY A 85 15.30 9.98 11.99
CA GLY A 85 16.68 10.01 11.49
C GLY A 85 17.56 11.12 12.07
N GLY A 86 16.98 12.04 12.85
CA GLY A 86 17.71 13.06 13.60
C GLY A 86 18.03 12.64 15.04
N SER A 87 18.74 13.51 15.74
CA SER A 87 19.17 13.36 17.13
C SER A 87 18.39 14.23 18.12
N THR A 88 17.67 15.26 17.66
CA THR A 88 16.88 16.12 18.55
C THR A 88 15.66 15.39 19.12
N GLU A 89 15.38 15.58 20.41
CA GLU A 89 14.17 15.04 21.05
C GLU A 89 12.92 15.85 20.69
N SER A 90 11.77 15.17 20.61
CA SER A 90 10.44 15.76 20.40
C SER A 90 10.34 16.80 19.26
N PRO A 91 10.73 16.46 18.01
CA PRO A 91 10.56 17.33 16.86
C PRO A 91 9.07 17.65 16.61
N ALA A 92 8.82 18.88 16.19
CA ALA A 92 7.54 19.33 15.63
C ALA A 92 7.81 19.95 14.25
N TYR A 93 6.81 20.12 13.39
CA TYR A 93 7.02 20.60 12.01
C TYR A 93 7.89 21.87 11.95
N LYS A 94 7.63 22.84 12.83
CA LYS A 94 8.37 24.11 12.90
C LYS A 94 9.73 24.02 13.58
N LYS A 95 10.04 22.90 14.23
CA LYS A 95 11.24 22.66 15.06
C LYS A 95 11.71 21.21 14.94
N MET A 96 11.88 20.72 13.71
CA MET A 96 12.27 19.33 13.47
C MET A 96 13.76 19.05 13.66
N GLY A 97 14.58 20.08 13.86
CA GLY A 97 16.02 19.91 14.06
C GLY A 97 16.69 19.27 12.85
N ASP A 98 17.38 18.17 13.10
CA ASP A 98 18.09 17.35 12.12
C ASP A 98 17.29 16.11 11.68
N HIS A 99 15.98 16.06 11.94
CA HIS A 99 15.10 15.01 11.42
C HIS A 99 14.73 15.23 9.96
N THR A 100 14.31 14.15 9.32
CA THR A 100 13.75 14.11 7.96
C THR A 100 12.25 13.78 8.04
N GLU A 101 11.45 14.32 7.13
CA GLU A 101 10.07 13.87 6.91
C GLU A 101 10.09 12.43 6.42
N VAL A 102 9.44 11.54 7.18
CA VAL A 102 9.39 10.11 6.88
C VAL A 102 7.95 9.60 6.90
N ILE A 103 7.75 8.48 6.23
CA ILE A 103 6.58 7.63 6.37
C ILE A 103 6.98 6.34 7.09
N GLU A 104 6.20 5.94 8.09
CA GLU A 104 6.23 4.61 8.69
C GLU A 104 5.05 3.80 8.15
N ILE A 105 5.33 2.58 7.69
CA ILE A 105 4.41 1.71 6.99
C ILE A 105 4.32 0.41 7.78
N ASP A 106 3.12 0.05 8.20
CA ASP A 106 2.83 -1.30 8.68
C ASP A 106 2.34 -2.11 7.45
N TYR A 107 3.04 -3.18 7.08
CA TYR A 107 2.72 -4.02 5.91
C TYR A 107 2.58 -5.49 6.30
N ASP A 108 1.75 -6.21 5.55
CA ASP A 108 1.63 -7.67 5.66
C ASP A 108 2.72 -8.35 4.81
N PRO A 109 3.73 -8.99 5.43
CA PRO A 109 4.81 -9.66 4.70
C PRO A 109 4.35 -10.87 3.87
N GLN A 110 3.13 -11.38 4.09
CA GLN A 110 2.55 -12.45 3.27
C GLN A 110 1.94 -11.92 1.95
N THR A 111 1.62 -10.62 1.90
CA THR A 111 0.99 -9.99 0.73
C THR A 111 1.98 -9.14 -0.07
N ILE A 112 2.89 -8.43 0.61
CA ILE A 112 3.91 -7.57 -0.02
C ILE A 112 5.26 -7.72 0.68
N SER A 113 6.34 -7.82 -0.09
CA SER A 113 7.68 -7.95 0.47
C SER A 113 8.34 -6.59 0.72
N TYR A 114 9.37 -6.57 1.56
CA TYR A 114 10.19 -5.37 1.76
C TYR A 114 10.91 -4.92 0.47
N ASN A 115 11.23 -5.85 -0.45
CA ASN A 115 11.78 -5.52 -1.77
C ASN A 115 10.76 -4.75 -2.62
N ASP A 116 9.49 -5.17 -2.63
CA ASP A 116 8.45 -4.47 -3.39
C ASP A 116 8.25 -3.05 -2.86
N LEU A 117 8.36 -2.85 -1.54
CA LEU A 117 8.34 -1.52 -0.93
C LEU A 117 9.56 -0.67 -1.31
N LEU A 118 10.74 -1.28 -1.43
CA LEU A 118 11.94 -0.61 -1.91
C LEU A 118 11.83 -0.26 -3.40
N ASP A 119 11.22 -1.10 -4.22
CA ASP A 119 10.95 -0.79 -5.63
C ASP A 119 10.03 0.43 -5.76
N LEU A 120 8.98 0.52 -4.94
CA LEU A 120 8.16 1.73 -4.86
C LEU A 120 8.97 2.93 -4.40
N PHE A 121 9.83 2.77 -3.40
CA PHE A 121 10.73 3.81 -2.92
C PHE A 121 11.60 4.34 -4.07
N TRP A 122 12.34 3.48 -4.75
CA TRP A 122 13.29 3.88 -5.79
C TRP A 122 12.62 4.55 -6.99
N ASN A 123 11.40 4.15 -7.35
CA ASN A 123 10.72 4.63 -8.55
C ASN A 123 9.91 5.93 -8.36
N ASN A 124 9.69 6.39 -7.11
CA ASN A 124 8.72 7.45 -6.83
C ASN A 124 9.27 8.67 -6.08
N HIS A 125 10.59 8.88 -6.04
CA HIS A 125 11.16 10.13 -5.53
C HIS A 125 12.50 10.48 -6.17
N GLU A 126 12.94 11.72 -5.93
CA GLU A 126 14.28 12.20 -6.27
C GLU A 126 15.25 11.86 -5.14
N TYR A 127 16.42 11.33 -5.48
CA TYR A 127 17.44 10.84 -4.53
C TYR A 127 18.74 11.63 -4.70
N GLY A 128 18.60 12.94 -4.96
CA GLY A 128 19.67 13.94 -4.94
C GLY A 128 20.51 14.03 -6.20
N LEU A 129 20.00 13.54 -7.34
CA LEU A 129 20.72 13.57 -8.62
C LEU A 129 20.65 14.95 -9.29
N THR A 130 19.53 15.65 -9.13
CA THR A 130 19.25 16.89 -9.88
C THR A 130 19.38 18.16 -9.04
N THR A 131 19.12 18.09 -7.73
CA THR A 131 19.08 19.26 -6.85
C THR A 131 19.62 18.95 -5.45
N ARG A 132 20.19 19.97 -4.80
CA ARG A 132 20.60 19.85 -3.40
C ARG A 132 19.38 19.68 -2.50
N MET A 133 19.27 18.51 -1.87
CA MET A 133 18.18 18.22 -0.95
C MET A 133 18.40 18.90 0.40
N LYS A 134 17.31 19.45 0.98
CA LYS A 134 17.30 19.91 2.38
C LYS A 134 17.22 18.69 3.31
N ARG A 135 17.80 18.76 4.52
CA ARG A 135 17.72 17.67 5.51
C ARG A 135 16.29 17.16 5.74
N GLN A 136 15.34 18.08 5.82
CA GLN A 136 13.91 17.79 5.94
C GLN A 136 13.37 16.84 4.87
N TYR A 137 13.93 16.82 3.65
CA TYR A 137 13.37 16.13 2.49
C TYR A 137 14.30 15.06 1.92
N MET A 138 15.35 14.67 2.62
CA MET A 138 16.36 13.76 2.06
C MET A 138 15.82 12.35 1.79
N SER A 139 16.45 11.69 0.82
CA SER A 139 16.26 10.27 0.56
C SER A 139 16.90 9.45 1.69
N LEU A 140 16.07 8.71 2.44
CA LEU A 140 16.46 8.00 3.66
C LEU A 140 15.74 6.66 3.76
N ILE A 141 16.46 5.61 4.10
CA ILE A 141 15.92 4.30 4.47
C ILE A 141 16.31 4.01 5.91
N LEU A 142 15.31 3.80 6.77
CA LEU A 142 15.48 3.45 8.18
C LEU A 142 15.11 1.98 8.40
N TYR A 143 16.12 1.13 8.56
CA TYR A 143 15.92 -0.33 8.71
C TYR A 143 15.54 -0.72 10.14
N HIS A 144 14.57 -1.61 10.30
CA HIS A 144 14.10 -2.09 11.61
C HIS A 144 14.80 -3.35 12.10
N ASN A 145 15.53 -4.04 11.22
CA ASN A 145 16.32 -5.22 11.54
C ASN A 145 17.46 -5.43 10.53
N GLU A 146 18.33 -6.40 10.82
CA GLU A 146 19.51 -6.71 10.01
C GLU A 146 19.13 -7.23 8.60
N GLN A 147 18.03 -7.96 8.48
CA GLN A 147 17.55 -8.44 7.17
C GLN A 147 17.15 -7.27 6.28
N GLN A 148 16.42 -6.28 6.80
CA GLN A 148 16.09 -5.05 6.08
C GLN A 148 17.34 -4.25 5.70
N ARG A 149 18.37 -4.20 6.56
CA ARG A 149 19.64 -3.54 6.24
C ARG A 149 20.29 -4.17 5.00
N GLN A 150 20.42 -5.50 4.99
CA GLN A 150 21.05 -6.23 3.89
C GLN A 150 20.27 -6.06 2.58
N ILE A 151 18.94 -6.17 2.64
CA ILE A 151 18.08 -5.99 1.47
C ILE A 151 18.17 -4.54 0.95
N ALA A 152 18.13 -3.54 1.83
CA ALA A 152 18.24 -2.14 1.44
C ALA A 152 19.60 -1.82 0.79
N GLU A 153 20.70 -2.30 1.37
CA GLU A 153 22.05 -2.11 0.82
C GLU A 153 22.22 -2.78 -0.55
N ALA A 154 21.70 -4.00 -0.72
CA ALA A 154 21.71 -4.69 -2.00
C ALA A 154 20.87 -3.95 -3.06
N SER A 155 19.63 -3.54 -2.71
CA SER A 155 18.77 -2.80 -3.64
C SER A 155 19.39 -1.46 -4.07
N ARG A 156 20.06 -0.74 -3.16
CA ARG A 156 20.77 0.50 -3.49
C ARG A 156 21.92 0.24 -4.45
N ALA A 157 22.67 -0.85 -4.26
CA ALA A 157 23.77 -1.20 -5.15
C ALA A 157 23.26 -1.53 -6.56
N GLU A 158 22.16 -2.27 -6.67
CA GLU A 158 21.51 -2.54 -7.96
C GLU A 158 21.01 -1.26 -8.63
N GLU A 159 20.34 -0.39 -7.88
CA GLU A 159 19.82 0.85 -8.42
C GLU A 159 20.93 1.83 -8.85
N GLN A 160 22.05 1.85 -8.12
CA GLN A 160 23.23 2.64 -8.47
C GLN A 160 23.83 2.20 -9.81
N VAL A 161 23.80 0.90 -10.14
CA VAL A 161 24.26 0.40 -11.44
C VAL A 161 23.32 0.86 -12.55
N LYS A 162 22.00 0.78 -12.34
CA LYS A 162 21.00 1.20 -13.35
C LYS A 162 21.06 2.69 -13.67
N ARG A 163 21.43 3.52 -12.69
CA ARG A 163 21.41 4.99 -12.76
C ARG A 163 22.79 5.62 -12.92
N ALA A 164 23.79 4.84 -13.27
CA ALA A 164 25.11 5.37 -13.55
C ALA A 164 25.07 6.29 -14.81
N PRO A 165 25.84 7.38 -14.85
CA PRO A 165 26.92 7.75 -13.93
C PRO A 165 26.49 8.56 -12.69
N GLU A 166 25.21 8.89 -12.54
CA GLU A 166 24.71 9.67 -11.41
C GLU A 166 24.89 8.93 -10.08
N GLN A 167 25.28 9.65 -9.02
CA GLN A 167 25.50 9.06 -7.70
C GLN A 167 24.23 9.14 -6.84
N ILE A 168 23.72 7.98 -6.42
CA ILE A 168 22.62 7.88 -5.45
C ILE A 168 23.16 8.28 -4.07
N ILE A 169 22.53 9.27 -3.43
CA ILE A 169 22.93 9.77 -2.09
C ILE A 169 21.99 9.30 -0.97
N THR A 170 21.15 8.31 -1.24
CA THR A 170 20.24 7.72 -0.24
C THR A 170 21.00 7.20 0.97
N GLU A 171 20.65 7.74 2.13
CA GLU A 171 21.16 7.30 3.43
C GLU A 171 20.44 6.02 3.86
N ILE A 172 21.19 5.02 4.34
CA ILE A 172 20.66 3.80 4.94
C ILE A 172 21.16 3.77 6.39
N ALA A 173 20.24 3.81 7.35
CA ALA A 173 20.55 3.94 8.77
C ALA A 173 19.58 3.08 9.62
N PRO A 174 19.94 2.71 10.86
CA PRO A 174 19.02 1.99 11.73
C PRO A 174 17.81 2.87 12.10
N ALA A 175 16.63 2.26 12.20
CA ALA A 175 15.44 2.92 12.68
C ALA A 175 15.62 3.34 14.15
N GLY A 176 15.70 4.64 14.38
CA GLY A 176 15.64 5.25 15.70
C GLY A 176 14.21 5.56 16.14
N PRO A 177 14.03 6.48 17.10
CA PRO A 177 12.70 6.96 17.47
C PRO A 177 11.95 7.57 16.27
N PHE A 178 10.69 7.20 16.12
CA PHE A 178 9.75 7.81 15.20
C PHE A 178 8.85 8.79 15.97
N TYR A 179 8.77 10.02 15.47
CA TYR A 179 7.90 11.05 16.04
C TYR A 179 6.74 11.32 15.09
N PRO A 180 5.50 10.88 15.42
CA PRO A 180 4.34 11.15 14.58
C PRO A 180 4.18 12.66 14.34
N ALA A 181 3.95 13.05 13.08
CA ALA A 181 3.63 14.42 12.73
C ALA A 181 2.22 14.77 13.20
N GLU A 182 1.94 16.07 13.29
CA GLU A 182 0.65 16.61 13.72
C GLU A 182 -0.51 16.06 12.88
N ASN A 183 -1.70 15.96 13.48
CA ASN A 183 -2.88 15.34 12.86
C ASN A 183 -3.22 15.92 11.48
N TYR A 184 -3.01 17.23 11.26
CA TYR A 184 -3.29 17.85 9.97
C TYR A 184 -2.37 17.36 8.83
N HIS A 185 -1.26 16.68 9.14
CA HIS A 185 -0.40 16.05 8.15
C HIS A 185 -0.83 14.61 7.79
N GLN A 186 -1.53 13.92 8.68
CA GLN A 186 -1.91 12.51 8.49
C GLN A 186 -3.04 12.38 7.47
N LYS A 187 -2.97 11.47 6.50
CA LYS A 187 -4.07 11.26 5.53
C LYS A 187 -4.50 12.57 4.86
N TYR A 188 -3.52 13.42 4.54
CA TYR A 188 -3.73 14.82 4.11
C TYR A 188 -4.74 14.94 2.96
N ARG A 189 -4.70 14.03 1.98
CA ARG A 189 -5.62 14.05 0.85
C ARG A 189 -7.04 13.70 1.27
N LEU A 190 -7.20 12.68 2.11
CA LEU A 190 -8.51 12.29 2.64
C LEU A 190 -9.12 13.37 3.55
N GLN A 191 -8.33 14.01 4.40
CA GLN A 191 -8.82 15.11 5.25
C GLN A 191 -9.33 16.31 4.43
N GLY A 192 -8.80 16.52 3.22
CA GLY A 192 -9.31 17.51 2.27
C GLY A 192 -10.70 17.16 1.69
N HIS A 193 -11.17 15.92 1.83
CA HIS A 193 -12.46 15.44 1.35
C HIS A 193 -13.39 15.16 2.54
N THR A 194 -13.92 16.23 3.14
CA THR A 194 -14.62 16.16 4.42
C THR A 194 -15.82 15.23 4.44
N ASP A 195 -16.55 15.10 3.33
CA ASP A 195 -17.73 14.24 3.25
C ASP A 195 -17.34 12.76 3.26
N LEU A 196 -16.25 12.40 2.56
CA LEU A 196 -15.70 11.04 2.57
C LEU A 196 -15.12 10.70 3.95
N ALA A 197 -14.35 11.60 4.55
CA ALA A 197 -13.80 11.41 5.88
C ALA A 197 -14.89 11.22 6.95
N LYS A 198 -15.99 11.99 6.87
CA LYS A 198 -17.15 11.81 7.74
C LYS A 198 -17.92 10.51 7.43
N GLY A 199 -18.06 10.17 6.15
CA GLY A 199 -18.77 8.98 5.70
C GLY A 199 -18.15 7.70 6.26
N ILE A 200 -16.82 7.66 6.36
CA ILE A 200 -16.13 6.54 7.01
C ILE A 200 -15.99 6.69 8.53
N GLY A 201 -16.54 7.73 9.17
CA GLY A 201 -16.40 7.92 10.61
C GLY A 201 -14.97 8.25 11.09
N LEU A 202 -14.14 8.87 10.25
CA LEU A 202 -12.75 9.17 10.59
C LEU A 202 -12.63 10.20 11.73
N THR A 203 -12.14 9.75 12.89
CA THR A 203 -11.84 10.60 14.05
C THR A 203 -10.34 10.95 14.11
N PRO A 204 -9.95 11.99 14.88
CA PRO A 204 -8.53 12.33 15.09
C PRO A 204 -7.67 11.16 15.59
N ASP A 205 -8.24 10.32 16.44
CA ASP A 205 -7.63 9.14 17.04
C ASP A 205 -7.37 8.02 16.00
N LEU A 206 -8.12 8.02 14.90
CA LEU A 206 -7.99 7.04 13.81
C LEU A 206 -7.00 7.46 12.72
N LEU A 207 -6.57 8.72 12.67
CA LEU A 207 -5.71 9.27 11.60
C LEU A 207 -4.39 8.50 11.41
N HIS A 208 -3.88 7.92 12.49
CA HIS A 208 -2.58 7.23 12.53
C HIS A 208 -2.70 5.71 12.33
N THR A 209 -3.89 5.13 12.49
CA THR A 209 -4.04 3.67 12.59
C THR A 209 -5.09 3.08 11.67
N SER A 210 -5.94 3.91 11.05
CA SER A 210 -7.05 3.44 10.22
C SER A 210 -6.56 2.85 8.89
N HIS A 211 -6.83 1.57 8.68
CA HIS A 211 -6.54 0.85 7.44
C HIS A 211 -7.31 1.46 6.26
N VAL A 212 -8.64 1.52 6.36
CA VAL A 212 -9.50 2.12 5.32
C VAL A 212 -9.10 3.56 4.99
N ALA A 213 -8.65 4.35 5.97
CA ALA A 213 -8.19 5.71 5.71
C ALA A 213 -6.89 5.72 4.89
N ALA A 214 -5.94 4.82 5.17
CA ALA A 214 -4.72 4.70 4.37
C ALA A 214 -5.05 4.38 2.91
N ARG A 215 -5.93 3.40 2.68
CA ARG A 215 -6.41 3.02 1.35
C ARG A 215 -7.05 4.19 0.61
N LEU A 216 -8.05 4.84 1.22
CA LEU A 216 -8.76 5.97 0.63
C LEU A 216 -7.85 7.18 0.37
N ASN A 217 -6.93 7.48 1.28
CA ASN A 217 -5.94 8.55 1.06
C ASN A 217 -5.07 8.30 -0.19
N GLY A 218 -4.84 7.04 -0.54
CA GLY A 218 -4.15 6.64 -1.77
C GLY A 218 -5.04 6.66 -3.02
N TYR A 219 -6.28 6.19 -2.95
CA TYR A 219 -7.19 6.21 -4.11
C TYR A 219 -7.47 7.63 -4.61
N LEU A 220 -7.49 8.62 -3.72
CA LEU A 220 -7.73 10.04 -4.07
C LEU A 220 -6.67 10.66 -4.98
N ILE A 221 -5.49 10.03 -5.12
CA ILE A 221 -4.45 10.50 -6.05
C ILE A 221 -4.41 9.70 -7.37
N GLY A 222 -5.31 8.73 -7.55
CA GLY A 222 -5.42 7.94 -8.78
C GLY A 222 -4.24 6.99 -9.05
N VAL A 223 -3.37 6.76 -8.05
CA VAL A 223 -2.26 5.79 -8.16
C VAL A 223 -2.78 4.37 -8.34
N SER A 224 -3.92 4.07 -7.73
CA SER A 224 -4.69 2.85 -7.96
C SER A 224 -5.87 3.16 -8.88
N GLY A 225 -5.99 2.42 -9.98
CA GLY A 225 -7.08 2.62 -10.94
C GLY A 225 -8.46 2.30 -10.34
N LEU A 226 -9.52 2.83 -10.97
CA LEU A 226 -10.92 2.66 -10.53
C LEU A 226 -11.28 1.19 -10.27
N LYS A 227 -10.83 0.28 -11.14
CA LYS A 227 -11.07 -1.16 -10.98
C LYS A 227 -10.53 -1.71 -9.66
N GLN A 228 -9.34 -1.29 -9.23
CA GLN A 228 -8.76 -1.76 -7.97
C GLN A 228 -9.55 -1.22 -6.77
N PHE A 229 -10.07 0.00 -6.86
CA PHE A 229 -10.97 0.53 -5.83
C PHE A 229 -12.27 -0.29 -5.78
N GLU A 230 -12.90 -0.54 -6.92
CA GLU A 230 -14.13 -1.36 -7.00
C GLU A 230 -13.92 -2.78 -6.46
N ASP A 231 -12.79 -3.41 -6.77
CA ASP A 231 -12.45 -4.75 -6.27
C ASP A 231 -12.20 -4.79 -4.74
N GLU A 232 -11.86 -3.66 -4.11
CA GLU A 232 -11.52 -3.57 -2.69
C GLU A 232 -12.58 -2.87 -1.83
N ALA A 233 -13.51 -2.11 -2.41
CA ALA A 233 -14.48 -1.30 -1.68
C ALA A 233 -15.27 -2.10 -0.64
N ASP A 234 -15.82 -3.25 -1.06
CA ASP A 234 -16.55 -4.16 -0.18
C ASP A 234 -15.65 -4.66 0.97
N LEU A 235 -14.40 -5.02 0.68
CA LEU A 235 -13.44 -5.49 1.68
C LEU A 235 -13.03 -4.41 2.69
N LEU A 236 -13.22 -3.14 2.32
CA LEU A 236 -12.96 -1.98 3.18
C LEU A 236 -14.19 -1.54 3.97
N GLY A 237 -15.34 -2.18 3.78
CA GLY A 237 -16.60 -1.80 4.42
C GLY A 237 -17.11 -0.45 3.94
N ILE A 238 -16.91 -0.14 2.66
CA ILE A 238 -17.37 1.09 2.01
C ILE A 238 -18.45 0.69 1.00
N GLU A 239 -19.71 1.04 1.29
CA GLU A 239 -20.87 0.90 0.39
C GLU A 239 -21.28 2.25 -0.23
#